data_AF-A0A7W6E9R2-F1
#
_entry.id   AF-A0A7W6E9R2-F1
#
_cell.length_a   1.000
_cell.length_b   1.000
_cell.length_c   1.000
_cell.angle_alpha   90.00
_cell.angle_beta   90.00
_cell.angle_gamma   90.00
#
_symmetry.space_group_name_H-M   'P 1'
#
loop_
_entity.id
_entity.type
_entity.pdbx_description
1 polymer ?
#
loop_
_entity_poly.entity_id
_entity_poly.type
_entity_poly.pdbx_seq_one_letter_code
_entity_poly.pdbx_strand_id
1 'polypeptide(L)'
;MSDHIPNTAQAQRVTAITCMRNDGSYVLEWIAHHLALGVEHFVVLTHDCTDGTPELLNALQEVGLVTHLPFIRKGRVTAQWQAFKLAWQEPRVQSSDWVMFFDCDEFLWLDATYPKLNDLLKDIDAADAIALPWRLFGSDGLEARGEEITPRRFQKSAPADLQFPMAHLFKTLFRPSKFAKPGVHRPKRDKDMPMPVWAGPDGAALAQAFVAQEANISLFNQNFGAHKVGLNHYSLRSMREFAVKADRGLPNHMTKIIGVDYWVERNWNTEENTRILPQLEATEAVLADLLCNDNIRQAYQVCLDHYLMRDRALDLDLQKIRLIWQLGLLSENRLPSRDDVKRYINQQNVARKSQINE
;
A
#
# COMPACT_ATOMS: atom_id res chain seq x y z
N MET A 1 47.68 8.91 -21.26
CA MET A 1 46.68 9.56 -20.40
C MET A 1 45.34 9.01 -20.84
N SER A 2 44.84 8.02 -20.12
CA SER A 2 43.54 7.40 -20.36
C SER A 2 42.50 8.22 -19.62
N ASP A 3 41.75 9.03 -20.34
CA ASP A 3 40.62 9.75 -19.79
C ASP A 3 39.54 8.75 -19.36
N HIS A 4 39.46 8.54 -18.04
CA HIS A 4 38.30 7.94 -17.41
C HIS A 4 37.14 8.91 -17.57
N ILE A 5 36.34 8.72 -18.61
CA ILE A 5 34.98 9.27 -18.66
C ILE A 5 34.22 8.61 -17.51
N PRO A 6 33.74 9.36 -16.51
CA PRO A 6 32.92 8.77 -15.46
C PRO A 6 31.67 8.18 -16.12
N ASN A 7 31.46 6.89 -15.90
CA ASN A 7 30.24 6.19 -16.27
C ASN A 7 29.08 6.88 -15.54
N THR A 8 28.35 7.77 -16.23
CA THR A 8 27.07 8.27 -15.74
C THR A 8 26.15 7.05 -15.69
N ALA A 9 26.10 6.38 -14.53
CA ALA A 9 25.26 5.22 -14.33
C ALA A 9 23.83 5.59 -14.76
N GLN A 10 23.35 4.91 -15.80
CA GLN A 10 21.99 5.04 -16.29
C GLN A 10 21.03 4.84 -15.11
N ALA A 11 19.97 5.66 -15.02
CA ALA A 11 18.95 5.49 -14.01
C ALA A 11 18.43 4.05 -14.04
N GLN A 12 18.36 3.41 -12.87
CA GLN A 12 17.89 2.04 -12.73
C GLN A 12 16.38 2.02 -12.88
N ARG A 13 15.89 1.09 -13.69
CA ARG A 13 14.47 0.91 -14.00
C ARG A 13 13.78 0.20 -12.85
N VAL A 14 12.81 0.86 -12.23
CA VAL A 14 12.04 0.32 -11.11
C VAL A 14 10.61 0.02 -11.55
N THR A 15 10.18 -1.23 -11.38
CA THR A 15 8.80 -1.66 -11.62
C THR A 15 8.09 -2.04 -10.32
N ALA A 16 6.93 -1.42 -10.09
CA ALA A 16 6.02 -1.81 -9.01
C ALA A 16 5.06 -2.89 -9.50
N ILE A 17 4.78 -3.88 -8.65
CA ILE A 17 3.79 -4.93 -8.89
C ILE A 17 2.75 -4.85 -7.78
N THR A 18 1.49 -4.96 -8.13
CA THR A 18 0.43 -5.05 -7.13
C THR A 18 -0.73 -5.92 -7.61
N CYS A 19 -1.50 -6.44 -6.67
CA CYS A 19 -2.72 -7.20 -6.92
C CYS A 19 -3.85 -6.57 -6.12
N MET A 20 -4.87 -6.06 -6.79
CA MET A 20 -5.92 -5.26 -6.15
C MET A 20 -7.31 -5.74 -6.53
N ARG A 21 -8.27 -5.40 -5.67
CA ARG A 21 -9.69 -5.59 -5.91
C ARG A 21 -10.43 -4.39 -5.34
N ASN A 22 -11.10 -3.63 -6.21
CA ASN A 22 -11.82 -2.42 -5.85
C ASN A 22 -11.00 -1.40 -5.06
N ASP A 23 -9.83 -1.01 -5.58
CA ASP A 23 -8.96 0.02 -4.99
C ASP A 23 -8.89 1.28 -5.88
N GLY A 24 -9.80 1.41 -6.86
CA GLY A 24 -9.77 2.46 -7.88
C GLY A 24 -9.82 3.88 -7.32
N SER A 25 -10.48 4.08 -6.17
CA SER A 25 -10.55 5.38 -5.48
C SER A 25 -9.25 5.80 -4.80
N TYR A 26 -8.24 4.93 -4.74
CA TYR A 26 -6.93 5.16 -4.13
C TYR A 26 -5.74 4.86 -5.06
N VAL A 27 -5.93 4.08 -6.12
CA VAL A 27 -4.81 3.66 -6.99
C VAL A 27 -4.13 4.83 -7.68
N LEU A 28 -4.88 5.90 -8.00
CA LEU A 28 -4.31 7.04 -8.72
C LEU A 28 -3.32 7.85 -7.86
N GLU A 29 -3.65 8.14 -6.60
CA GLU A 29 -2.72 8.80 -5.66
C GLU A 29 -1.50 7.92 -5.37
N TRP A 30 -1.69 6.61 -5.31
CA TRP A 30 -0.62 5.65 -5.07
C TRP A 30 0.33 5.59 -6.27
N ILE A 31 -0.19 5.52 -7.51
CA ILE A 31 0.65 5.59 -8.72
C ILE A 31 1.37 6.93 -8.78
N ALA A 32 0.67 8.05 -8.57
CA ALA A 32 1.26 9.38 -8.63
C ALA A 32 2.43 9.54 -7.65
N HIS A 33 2.26 9.04 -6.42
CA HIS A 33 3.31 9.07 -5.40
C HIS A 33 4.56 8.30 -5.82
N HIS A 34 4.39 7.08 -6.30
CA HIS A 34 5.52 6.23 -6.67
C HIS A 34 6.19 6.69 -7.97
N LEU A 35 5.44 7.24 -8.93
CA LEU A 35 5.99 7.97 -10.09
C LEU A 35 6.84 9.17 -9.63
N ALA A 36 6.33 9.96 -8.69
CA ALA A 36 7.04 11.11 -8.14
C ALA A 36 8.34 10.70 -7.43
N LEU A 37 8.44 9.49 -6.88
CA LEU A 37 9.67 8.96 -6.30
C LEU A 37 10.61 8.30 -7.33
N GLY A 38 10.18 8.11 -8.57
CA GLY A 38 10.99 7.54 -9.65
C GLY A 38 10.75 6.05 -9.93
N VAL A 39 9.62 5.49 -9.50
CA VAL A 39 9.10 4.26 -10.12
C VAL A 39 8.68 4.59 -11.54
N GLU A 40 9.04 3.74 -12.51
CA GLU A 40 8.85 4.04 -13.93
C GLU A 40 7.64 3.32 -14.54
N HIS A 41 7.27 2.16 -13.98
CA HIS A 41 6.21 1.32 -14.53
C HIS A 41 5.50 0.51 -13.46
N PHE A 42 4.23 0.21 -13.70
CA PHE A 42 3.40 -0.57 -12.79
C PHE A 42 2.81 -1.78 -13.51
N VAL A 43 2.97 -2.97 -12.92
CA VAL A 43 2.23 -4.17 -13.34
C VAL A 43 1.12 -4.43 -12.34
N VAL A 44 -0.11 -4.14 -12.75
CA VAL A 44 -1.28 -4.17 -11.87
C VAL A 44 -2.17 -5.33 -12.26
N LEU A 45 -2.40 -6.22 -11.31
CA LEU A 45 -3.27 -7.39 -11.48
C LEU A 45 -4.59 -7.16 -10.78
N THR A 46 -5.68 -7.44 -11.47
CA THR A 46 -7.03 -7.27 -10.93
C THR A 46 -7.85 -8.55 -11.03
N HIS A 47 -8.71 -8.77 -10.05
CA HIS A 47 -9.69 -9.84 -10.05
C HIS A 47 -10.96 -9.38 -9.35
N ASP A 48 -12.10 -9.81 -9.90
CA ASP A 48 -13.42 -9.62 -9.28
C ASP A 48 -13.73 -8.16 -8.88
N CYS A 49 -13.26 -7.20 -9.71
CA CYS A 49 -13.53 -5.78 -9.52
C CYS A 49 -14.94 -5.39 -9.99
N THR A 50 -15.54 -4.42 -9.30
CA THR A 50 -16.92 -3.95 -9.51
C THR A 50 -17.04 -2.43 -9.38
N ASP A 51 -15.94 -1.71 -9.17
CA ASP A 51 -15.92 -0.28 -8.84
C ASP A 51 -15.36 0.63 -9.94
N GLY A 52 -15.07 0.11 -11.14
CA GLY A 52 -14.40 0.87 -12.20
C GLY A 52 -12.87 0.78 -12.18
N THR A 53 -12.25 0.06 -11.22
CA THR A 53 -10.80 -0.11 -11.16
C THR A 53 -10.20 -0.59 -12.51
N PRO A 54 -10.75 -1.62 -13.20
CA PRO A 54 -10.21 -2.09 -14.47
C PRO A 54 -10.17 -1.00 -15.55
N GLU A 55 -11.21 -0.18 -15.64
CA GLU A 55 -11.34 0.89 -16.64
C GLU A 55 -10.32 2.00 -16.39
N LEU A 56 -10.12 2.38 -15.13
CA LEU A 56 -9.07 3.34 -14.75
C LEU A 56 -7.67 2.82 -15.09
N LEU A 57 -7.39 1.54 -14.81
CA LEU A 57 -6.11 0.92 -15.13
C LEU A 57 -5.90 0.78 -16.64
N ASN A 58 -6.96 0.54 -17.41
CA ASN A 58 -6.89 0.55 -18.87
C ASN A 58 -6.51 1.94 -19.41
N ALA A 59 -7.13 3.01 -18.89
CA ALA A 59 -6.78 4.38 -19.27
C ALA A 59 -5.31 4.72 -18.93
N LEU A 60 -4.80 4.24 -17.80
CA LEU A 60 -3.39 4.39 -17.43
C LEU A 60 -2.44 3.54 -18.29
N GLN A 61 -2.91 2.40 -18.80
CA GLN A 61 -2.16 1.57 -19.74
C GLN A 61 -2.06 2.23 -21.12
N GLU A 62 -3.09 2.93 -21.58
CA GLU A 62 -3.07 3.66 -22.86
C GLU A 62 -1.98 4.74 -22.92
N VAL A 63 -1.68 5.37 -21.78
CA VAL A 63 -0.58 6.36 -21.65
C VAL A 63 0.77 5.72 -21.31
N GLY A 64 0.84 4.38 -21.24
CA GLY A 64 2.09 3.62 -21.09
C GLY A 64 2.64 3.51 -19.67
N LEU A 65 1.90 3.93 -18.64
CA LEU A 65 2.34 3.90 -17.24
C LEU A 65 2.08 2.56 -16.55
N VAL A 66 1.07 1.83 -17.01
CA VAL A 66 0.58 0.59 -16.39
C VAL A 66 0.56 -0.54 -17.42
N THR A 67 0.93 -1.74 -17.01
CA THR A 67 0.50 -2.99 -17.64
C THR A 67 -0.59 -3.60 -16.77
N HIS A 68 -1.82 -3.58 -17.27
CA HIS A 68 -2.99 -4.07 -16.56
C HIS A 68 -3.29 -5.52 -16.96
N LEU A 69 -3.30 -6.42 -15.99
CA LEU A 69 -3.51 -7.85 -16.18
C LEU A 69 -4.74 -8.32 -15.40
N PRO A 70 -5.95 -8.25 -15.97
CA PRO A 70 -7.11 -8.86 -15.36
C PRO A 70 -6.98 -10.39 -15.39
N PHE A 71 -7.36 -11.05 -14.30
CA PHE A 71 -7.36 -12.51 -14.24
C PHE A 71 -8.56 -13.07 -13.49
N ILE A 72 -8.94 -14.30 -13.87
CA ILE A 72 -9.96 -15.07 -13.18
C ILE A 72 -9.27 -15.97 -12.16
N ARG A 73 -9.66 -15.85 -10.89
CA ARG A 73 -9.13 -16.68 -9.81
C ARG A 73 -9.51 -18.14 -10.02
N LYS A 74 -8.51 -19.03 -10.04
CA LYS A 74 -8.69 -20.49 -10.21
C LYS A 74 -8.30 -21.27 -8.97
N GLY A 75 -9.08 -22.30 -8.66
CA GLY A 75 -8.78 -23.27 -7.61
C GLY A 75 -8.70 -22.66 -6.20
N ARG A 76 -7.93 -23.31 -5.32
CA ARG A 76 -7.80 -22.95 -3.89
C ARG A 76 -6.59 -22.05 -3.59
N VAL A 77 -5.76 -21.74 -4.59
CA VAL A 77 -4.58 -20.88 -4.44
C VAL A 77 -5.03 -19.42 -4.26
N THR A 78 -4.36 -18.67 -3.38
CA THR A 78 -4.71 -17.25 -3.15
C THR A 78 -4.58 -16.42 -4.42
N ALA A 79 -5.34 -15.33 -4.52
CA ALA A 79 -5.29 -14.41 -5.65
C ALA A 79 -3.88 -13.85 -5.87
N GLN A 80 -3.21 -13.40 -4.80
CA GLN A 80 -1.81 -12.95 -4.85
C GLN A 80 -0.85 -13.98 -5.44
N TRP A 81 -0.95 -15.27 -5.07
CA TRP A 81 -0.05 -16.29 -5.64
C TRP A 81 -0.27 -16.50 -7.14
N GLN A 82 -1.51 -16.39 -7.61
CA GLN A 82 -1.81 -16.43 -9.03
C GLN A 82 -1.29 -15.17 -9.73
N ALA A 83 -1.46 -14.02 -9.09
CA ALA A 83 -0.98 -12.74 -9.60
C ALA A 83 0.55 -12.72 -9.73
N PHE A 84 1.29 -13.23 -8.74
CA PHE A 84 2.75 -13.34 -8.82
C PHE A 84 3.22 -14.14 -10.03
N LYS A 85 2.52 -15.23 -10.36
CA LYS A 85 2.88 -16.07 -11.51
C LYS A 85 2.72 -15.30 -12.82
N LEU A 86 1.63 -14.55 -12.97
CA LEU A 86 1.36 -13.74 -14.16
C LEU A 86 2.35 -12.56 -14.23
N ALA A 87 2.49 -11.80 -13.15
CA ALA A 87 3.40 -10.67 -13.07
C ALA A 87 4.85 -11.06 -13.42
N TRP A 88 5.31 -12.22 -12.94
CA TRP A 88 6.67 -12.70 -13.20
C TRP A 88 6.91 -13.07 -14.66
N GLN A 89 5.85 -13.38 -15.43
CA GLN A 89 5.96 -13.65 -16.86
C GLN A 89 6.03 -12.36 -17.70
N GLU A 90 5.77 -11.21 -17.11
CA GLU A 90 5.78 -9.94 -17.83
C GLU A 90 7.19 -9.51 -18.22
N PRO A 91 7.44 -9.22 -19.52
CA PRO A 91 8.75 -8.75 -19.98
C PRO A 91 9.23 -7.49 -19.24
N ARG A 92 8.31 -6.59 -18.89
CA ARG A 92 8.63 -5.38 -18.11
C ARG A 92 9.25 -5.70 -16.76
N VAL A 93 8.68 -6.67 -16.03
CA VAL A 93 9.22 -7.13 -14.74
C VAL A 93 10.59 -7.77 -14.93
N GLN A 94 10.74 -8.68 -15.90
CA GLN A 94 12.01 -9.38 -16.16
C GLN A 94 13.13 -8.44 -16.62
N SER A 95 12.77 -7.40 -17.36
CA SER A 95 13.73 -6.41 -17.87
C SER A 95 14.09 -5.33 -16.86
N SER A 96 13.41 -5.24 -15.71
CA SER A 96 13.67 -4.18 -14.72
C SER A 96 14.93 -4.43 -13.91
N ASP A 97 15.57 -3.35 -13.45
CA ASP A 97 16.74 -3.44 -12.59
C ASP A 97 16.31 -3.70 -11.13
N TRP A 98 15.15 -3.15 -10.74
CA TRP A 98 14.50 -3.41 -9.45
C TRP A 98 12.99 -3.61 -9.58
N VAL A 99 12.46 -4.44 -8.70
CA VAL A 99 11.04 -4.79 -8.62
C VAL A 99 10.58 -4.79 -7.17
N MET A 100 9.36 -4.32 -6.91
CA MET A 100 8.74 -4.42 -5.59
C MET A 100 7.28 -4.87 -5.74
N PHE A 101 6.86 -5.81 -4.90
CA PHE A 101 5.43 -6.09 -4.73
C PHE A 101 4.92 -5.44 -3.45
N PHE A 102 3.87 -4.63 -3.56
CA PHE A 102 3.29 -3.92 -2.43
C PHE A 102 1.84 -3.51 -2.69
N ASP A 103 1.11 -3.27 -1.60
CA ASP A 103 -0.33 -3.09 -1.60
C ASP A 103 -0.70 -1.61 -1.82
N CYS A 104 -1.90 -1.33 -2.34
CA CYS A 104 -2.38 0.02 -2.69
C CYS A 104 -2.67 0.93 -1.47
N ASP A 105 -2.30 0.50 -0.27
CA ASP A 105 -2.31 1.25 0.97
C ASP A 105 -0.91 1.35 1.61
N GLU A 106 0.13 1.11 0.82
CA GLU A 106 1.54 1.15 1.20
C GLU A 106 2.30 2.20 0.37
N PHE A 107 2.93 3.16 1.04
CA PHE A 107 3.60 4.31 0.42
C PHE A 107 5.06 4.37 0.84
N LEU A 108 5.95 4.34 -0.15
CA LEU A 108 7.39 4.44 0.09
C LEU A 108 7.74 5.83 0.61
N TRP A 109 8.61 5.94 1.61
CA TRP A 109 9.22 7.22 1.95
C TRP A 109 10.74 7.09 1.88
N LEU A 110 11.39 8.16 1.44
CA LEU A 110 12.84 8.29 1.38
C LEU A 110 13.30 9.31 2.43
N ASP A 111 14.48 9.10 3.00
CA ASP A 111 15.13 10.15 3.78
C ASP A 111 15.35 11.40 2.91
N ALA A 112 15.29 12.59 3.52
CA ALA A 112 15.36 13.87 2.81
C ALA A 112 16.67 14.06 2.03
N THR A 113 17.71 13.27 2.34
CA THR A 113 18.95 13.23 1.56
C THR A 113 18.80 12.59 0.17
N TYR A 114 17.71 11.87 -0.11
CA TYR A 114 17.44 11.21 -1.39
C TYR A 114 16.18 11.80 -2.06
N PRO A 115 16.34 12.68 -3.06
CA PRO A 115 15.21 13.24 -3.81
C PRO A 115 14.42 12.19 -4.58
N LYS A 116 15.09 11.15 -5.09
CA LYS A 116 14.47 10.05 -5.85
C LYS A 116 15.01 8.70 -5.37
N LEU A 117 14.24 7.65 -5.64
CA LEU A 117 14.59 6.27 -5.32
C LEU A 117 15.93 5.86 -5.98
N ASN A 118 16.17 6.34 -7.20
CA ASN A 118 17.41 6.08 -7.91
C ASN A 118 18.67 6.64 -7.21
N ASP A 119 18.55 7.68 -6.38
CA ASP A 119 19.68 8.22 -5.62
C ASP A 119 20.04 7.27 -4.47
N LEU A 120 19.02 6.73 -3.77
CA LEU A 120 19.20 5.71 -2.75
C LEU A 120 19.80 4.43 -3.33
N LEU A 121 19.28 3.98 -4.47
CA LEU A 121 19.71 2.72 -5.09
C LEU A 121 21.17 2.76 -5.56
N LYS A 122 21.70 3.95 -5.93
CA LYS A 122 23.13 4.14 -6.21
C LYS A 122 23.99 4.00 -4.95
N ASP A 123 23.52 4.52 -3.81
CA ASP A 123 24.25 4.44 -2.53
C ASP A 123 24.28 3.00 -1.99
N ILE A 124 23.28 2.18 -2.34
CA ILE A 124 23.14 0.79 -1.88
C ILE A 124 23.24 -0.19 -3.07
N ASP A 125 24.03 0.13 -4.10
CA ASP A 125 24.06 -0.65 -5.35
C ASP A 125 24.56 -2.10 -5.17
N ALA A 126 25.35 -2.35 -4.12
CA ALA A 126 25.83 -3.68 -3.76
C ALA A 126 24.71 -4.64 -3.29
N ALA A 127 23.52 -4.13 -2.97
CA ALA A 127 22.39 -4.96 -2.56
C ALA A 127 21.68 -5.60 -3.77
N ASP A 128 21.25 -6.83 -3.57
CA ASP A 128 20.32 -7.56 -4.45
C ASP A 128 18.86 -7.44 -3.96
N ALA A 129 18.67 -7.12 -2.68
CA ALA A 129 17.38 -6.93 -2.03
C ALA A 129 17.48 -5.93 -0.87
N ILE A 130 16.44 -5.12 -0.68
CA ILE A 130 16.34 -4.12 0.40
C ILE A 130 15.07 -4.43 1.20
N ALA A 131 15.21 -4.65 2.49
CA ALA A 131 14.07 -4.83 3.40
C ALA A 131 13.46 -3.47 3.77
N LEU A 132 12.17 -3.30 3.46
CA LEU A 132 11.41 -2.09 3.68
C LEU A 132 10.45 -2.30 4.86
N PRO A 133 10.83 -1.90 6.09
CA PRO A 133 9.98 -2.10 7.26
C PRO A 133 8.67 -1.35 7.11
N TRP A 134 7.58 -1.99 7.52
CA TRP A 134 6.32 -1.32 7.68
C TRP A 134 6.35 -0.33 8.84
N ARG A 135 5.76 0.84 8.61
CA ARG A 135 5.28 1.73 9.66
C ARG A 135 3.75 1.75 9.58
N LEU A 136 3.07 1.23 10.60
CA LEU A 136 1.61 1.26 10.66
C LEU A 136 1.12 2.68 11.00
N PHE A 137 0.27 3.24 10.15
CA PHE A 137 -0.41 4.51 10.43
C PHE A 137 -1.82 4.27 10.93
N GLY A 138 -2.22 5.08 11.92
CA GLY A 138 -3.57 5.09 12.45
C GLY A 138 -4.54 5.86 11.56
N SER A 139 -5.76 5.98 12.06
CA SER A 139 -6.84 6.73 11.43
C SER A 139 -6.80 8.24 11.68
N ASP A 140 -5.84 8.72 12.47
CA ASP A 140 -5.78 10.09 13.01
C ASP A 140 -7.06 10.52 13.75
N GLY A 141 -7.91 9.55 14.13
CA GLY A 141 -9.24 9.80 14.70
C GLY A 141 -10.27 10.28 13.68
N LEU A 142 -9.95 10.25 12.37
CA LEU A 142 -10.86 10.70 11.33
C LEU A 142 -11.99 9.69 11.11
N GLU A 143 -13.23 10.18 11.10
CA GLU A 143 -14.40 9.35 10.83
C GLU A 143 -14.58 9.07 9.34
N ALA A 144 -14.41 10.08 8.49
CA ALA A 144 -14.77 10.03 7.07
C ALA A 144 -13.60 10.31 6.12
N ARG A 145 -13.81 10.00 4.83
CA ARG A 145 -12.93 10.39 3.74
C ARG A 145 -12.84 11.92 3.62
N GLY A 146 -11.63 12.43 3.40
CA GLY A 146 -11.34 13.82 3.07
C GLY A 146 -10.95 14.00 1.60
N GLU A 147 -10.75 15.24 1.18
CA GLU A 147 -10.39 15.61 -0.20
C GLU A 147 -8.90 15.42 -0.51
N GLU A 148 -8.04 15.52 0.51
CA GLU A 148 -6.60 15.38 0.37
C GLU A 148 -6.16 13.92 0.17
N ILE A 149 -4.97 13.72 -0.38
CA ILE A 149 -4.36 12.39 -0.54
C ILE A 149 -4.12 11.71 0.83
N THR A 150 -4.18 10.38 0.85
CA THR A 150 -4.01 9.53 2.04
C THR A 150 -2.83 9.98 2.93
N PRO A 151 -1.57 10.06 2.43
CA PRO A 151 -0.44 10.38 3.29
C PRO A 151 -0.44 11.82 3.85
N ARG A 152 -1.24 12.73 3.28
CA ARG A 152 -1.41 14.08 3.84
C ARG A 152 -2.38 14.09 5.02
N ARG A 153 -3.41 13.24 4.96
CA ARG A 153 -4.48 13.15 5.97
C ARG A 153 -4.07 12.41 7.24
N PHE A 154 -3.21 11.40 7.12
CA PHE A 154 -2.85 10.52 8.23
C PHE A 154 -1.37 10.69 8.58
N GLN A 155 -1.11 11.40 9.67
CA GLN A 155 0.22 11.79 10.11
C GLN A 155 0.58 11.19 11.48
N LYS A 156 -0.26 10.33 12.07
CA LYS A 156 0.06 9.61 13.30
C LYS A 156 0.28 8.13 13.03
N SER A 157 1.34 7.60 13.63
CA SER A 157 1.79 6.24 13.37
C SER A 157 2.22 5.49 14.63
N ALA A 158 2.52 4.21 14.45
CA ALA A 158 3.17 3.35 15.44
C ALA A 158 4.59 3.84 15.79
N PRO A 159 5.03 3.67 17.05
CA PRO A 159 6.41 3.94 17.45
C PRO A 159 7.46 3.24 16.58
N ALA A 160 8.64 3.87 16.43
CA ALA A 160 9.81 3.34 15.72
C ALA A 160 10.20 1.91 16.09
N ASP A 161 10.14 1.61 17.36
CA ASP A 161 10.54 0.35 17.97
C ASP A 161 9.35 -0.60 18.21
N LEU A 162 8.15 -0.27 17.72
CA LEU A 162 7.01 -1.17 17.81
C LEU A 162 7.29 -2.44 17.01
N GLN A 163 7.53 -3.54 17.72
CA GLN A 163 7.72 -4.83 17.08
C GLN A 163 6.40 -5.59 16.95
N PHE A 164 5.47 -5.47 17.89
CA PHE A 164 4.20 -6.18 17.87
C PHE A 164 2.99 -5.28 18.17
N PRO A 165 1.81 -5.59 17.61
CA PRO A 165 1.56 -6.60 16.59
C PRO A 165 1.91 -6.07 15.19
N MET A 166 2.43 -6.95 14.33
CA MET A 166 2.63 -6.73 12.87
C MET A 166 3.64 -5.68 12.39
N ALA A 167 4.05 -4.71 13.20
CA ALA A 167 4.99 -3.65 12.80
C ALA A 167 6.44 -4.15 12.54
N HIS A 168 6.75 -5.40 12.90
CA HIS A 168 8.01 -6.07 12.54
C HIS A 168 8.08 -6.60 11.10
N LEU A 169 6.98 -6.56 10.33
CA LEU A 169 6.95 -7.08 8.97
C LEU A 169 7.52 -6.08 7.96
N PHE A 170 7.91 -6.59 6.79
CA PHE A 170 8.52 -5.77 5.74
C PHE A 170 8.09 -6.21 4.34
N LYS A 171 8.21 -5.31 3.37
CA LYS A 171 8.21 -5.64 1.93
C LYS A 171 9.63 -5.58 1.40
N THR A 172 9.86 -6.12 0.20
CA THR A 172 11.20 -6.15 -0.38
C THR A 172 11.21 -5.47 -1.75
N LEU A 173 12.12 -4.51 -1.93
CA LEU A 173 12.57 -4.05 -3.24
C LEU A 173 13.77 -4.92 -3.64
N PHE A 174 13.72 -5.59 -4.78
CA PHE A 174 14.74 -6.59 -5.16
C PHE A 174 15.09 -6.57 -6.64
N ARG A 175 16.29 -7.03 -6.97
CA ARG A 175 16.73 -7.24 -8.35
C ARG A 175 16.13 -8.53 -8.90
N PRO A 176 15.28 -8.51 -9.94
CA PRO A 176 14.62 -9.73 -10.42
C PRO A 176 15.61 -10.80 -10.90
N SER A 177 16.77 -10.41 -11.43
CA SER A 177 17.83 -11.32 -11.88
C SER A 177 18.48 -12.17 -10.78
N LYS A 178 18.21 -11.86 -9.50
CA LYS A 178 18.79 -12.52 -8.32
C LYS A 178 17.83 -13.49 -7.62
N PHE A 179 16.61 -13.61 -8.13
CA PHE A 179 15.55 -14.42 -7.55
C PHE A 179 14.80 -15.20 -8.64
N ALA A 180 14.07 -16.24 -8.21
CA ALA A 180 13.34 -17.12 -9.12
C ALA A 180 11.88 -16.67 -9.32
N LYS A 181 11.29 -15.95 -8.36
CA LYS A 181 9.91 -15.43 -8.40
C LYS A 181 9.63 -14.40 -7.30
N PRO A 182 8.61 -13.55 -7.45
CA PRO A 182 8.23 -12.59 -6.44
C PRO A 182 7.49 -13.28 -5.28
N GLY A 183 7.30 -12.54 -4.18
CA GLY A 183 6.45 -12.94 -3.06
C GLY A 183 5.96 -11.72 -2.29
N VAL A 184 4.99 -11.93 -1.39
CA VAL A 184 4.31 -10.83 -0.68
C VAL A 184 5.26 -10.00 0.15
N HIS A 185 6.12 -10.65 0.93
CA HIS A 185 7.09 -10.00 1.82
C HIS A 185 8.52 -10.17 1.32
N ARG A 186 8.83 -11.34 0.76
CA ARG A 186 10.16 -11.70 0.25
C ARG A 186 10.05 -12.38 -1.11
N PRO A 187 10.92 -12.05 -2.08
CA PRO A 187 11.11 -12.86 -3.27
C PRO A 187 11.65 -14.24 -2.89
N LYS A 188 11.40 -15.24 -3.74
CA LYS A 188 11.85 -16.62 -3.54
C LYS A 188 13.01 -16.94 -4.48
N ARG A 189 13.95 -17.74 -4.00
CA ARG A 189 15.13 -18.19 -4.72
C ARG A 189 15.02 -19.70 -5.01
N ASP A 190 15.67 -20.16 -6.07
CA ASP A 190 15.93 -21.59 -6.27
C ASP A 190 17.23 -21.98 -5.57
N LYS A 191 17.32 -23.21 -5.06
CA LYS A 191 18.39 -23.62 -4.13
C LYS A 191 19.81 -23.46 -4.70
N ASP A 192 19.94 -23.57 -6.01
CA ASP A 192 21.16 -23.52 -6.81
C ASP A 192 21.63 -22.09 -7.16
N MET A 193 20.80 -21.06 -6.98
CA MET A 193 21.24 -19.68 -7.19
C MET A 193 22.22 -19.23 -6.09
N PRO A 194 23.14 -18.29 -6.35
CA PRO A 194 23.97 -17.71 -5.30
C PRO A 194 23.14 -17.04 -4.19
N MET A 195 23.70 -16.96 -2.97
CA MET A 195 23.06 -16.21 -1.88
C MET A 195 23.06 -14.70 -2.22
N PRO A 196 21.90 -14.03 -2.21
CA PRO A 196 21.80 -12.61 -2.51
C PRO A 196 22.34 -11.76 -1.36
N VAL A 197 22.83 -10.56 -1.67
CA VAL A 197 23.17 -9.53 -0.68
C VAL A 197 21.90 -8.78 -0.29
N TRP A 198 21.55 -8.80 0.99
CA TRP A 198 20.41 -8.04 1.52
C TRP A 198 20.89 -6.82 2.28
N ALA A 199 20.19 -5.69 2.11
CA ALA A 199 20.37 -4.50 2.93
C ALA A 199 19.14 -4.22 3.80
N GLY A 200 19.38 -3.66 4.98
CA GLY A 200 18.35 -3.11 5.86
C GLY A 200 17.88 -1.72 5.41
N PRO A 201 16.90 -1.12 6.12
CA PRO A 201 16.37 0.21 5.81
C PRO A 201 17.39 1.35 5.98
N ASP A 202 18.48 1.13 6.72
CA ASP A 202 19.61 2.05 6.88
C ASP A 202 20.68 1.90 5.79
N GLY A 203 20.52 0.92 4.89
CA GLY A 203 21.46 0.57 3.83
C GLY A 203 22.61 -0.35 4.27
N ALA A 204 22.65 -0.76 5.54
CA ALA A 204 23.66 -1.71 6.01
C ALA A 204 23.32 -3.14 5.55
N ALA A 205 24.35 -3.95 5.25
CA ALA A 205 24.15 -5.34 4.88
C ALA A 205 23.57 -6.16 6.04
N LEU A 206 22.55 -6.96 5.76
CA LEU A 206 21.96 -7.89 6.72
C LEU A 206 22.85 -9.13 6.90
N ALA A 207 22.86 -9.68 8.11
CA ALA A 207 23.64 -10.87 8.43
C ALA A 207 23.22 -12.08 7.57
N GLN A 208 24.20 -12.91 7.18
CA GLN A 208 23.94 -14.12 6.38
C GLN A 208 22.91 -15.06 7.03
N ALA A 209 22.87 -15.11 8.37
CA ALA A 209 21.86 -15.89 9.10
C ALA A 209 20.42 -15.44 8.81
N PHE A 210 20.19 -14.13 8.66
CA PHE A 210 18.89 -13.58 8.27
C PHE A 210 18.56 -13.91 6.81
N VAL A 211 19.56 -13.82 5.92
CA VAL A 211 19.41 -14.12 4.49
C VAL A 211 19.07 -15.59 4.26
N ALA A 212 19.71 -16.50 5.00
CA ALA A 212 19.49 -17.95 4.91
C ALA A 212 18.09 -18.38 5.39
N GLN A 213 17.41 -17.57 6.20
CA GLN A 213 16.05 -17.82 6.64
C GLN A 213 15.03 -17.29 5.63
N GLU A 214 14.94 -17.93 4.46
CA GLU A 214 14.09 -17.48 3.34
C GLU A 214 12.59 -17.39 3.67
N ALA A 215 12.13 -18.11 4.70
CA ALA A 215 10.75 -18.05 5.19
C ALA A 215 10.50 -16.93 6.22
N ASN A 216 11.53 -16.30 6.77
CA ASN A 216 11.38 -15.28 7.80
C ASN A 216 10.90 -13.96 7.16
N ILE A 217 9.69 -13.52 7.47
CA ILE A 217 9.11 -12.26 6.95
C ILE A 217 9.19 -11.10 7.97
N SER A 218 9.96 -11.28 9.04
CA SER A 218 10.03 -10.38 10.19
C SER A 218 11.44 -9.83 10.39
N LEU A 219 11.53 -8.54 10.70
CA LEU A 219 12.73 -7.85 11.18
C LEU A 219 12.83 -7.86 12.71
N PHE A 220 12.09 -8.72 13.39
CA PHE A 220 12.17 -8.88 14.84
C PHE A 220 13.62 -9.11 15.31
N ASN A 221 14.01 -8.44 16.38
CA ASN A 221 15.38 -8.43 16.93
C ASN A 221 16.48 -7.95 15.97
N GLN A 222 16.15 -7.35 14.82
CA GLN A 222 17.12 -6.63 14.02
C GLN A 222 17.25 -5.21 14.55
N ASN A 223 18.49 -4.72 14.68
CA ASN A 223 18.78 -3.34 15.05
C ASN A 223 19.32 -2.61 13.82
N PHE A 224 18.70 -1.49 13.50
CA PHE A 224 19.10 -0.64 12.38
C PHE A 224 19.57 0.72 12.88
N GLY A 225 20.46 1.35 12.12
CA GLY A 225 20.74 2.77 12.26
C GLY A 225 19.56 3.64 11.82
N ALA A 226 19.85 4.90 11.50
CA ALA A 226 18.83 5.79 10.94
C ALA A 226 18.33 5.22 9.60
N HIS A 227 17.02 4.97 9.51
CA HIS A 227 16.40 4.48 8.28
C HIS A 227 16.52 5.53 7.17
N LYS A 228 17.02 5.11 6.02
CA LYS A 228 17.06 5.88 4.76
C LYS A 228 15.79 5.68 3.93
N VAL A 229 15.06 4.59 4.18
CA VAL A 229 13.86 4.21 3.45
C VAL A 229 12.92 3.41 4.34
N GLY A 230 11.63 3.47 4.07
CA GLY A 230 10.64 2.60 4.69
C GLY A 230 9.30 2.65 3.97
N LEU A 231 8.32 1.94 4.52
CA LEU A 231 7.01 1.81 3.90
C LEU A 231 5.91 2.19 4.90
N ASN A 232 5.27 3.34 4.67
CA ASN A 232 4.11 3.76 5.44
C ASN A 232 2.90 2.92 5.02
N HIS A 233 2.25 2.26 5.98
CA HIS A 233 1.11 1.38 5.73
C HIS A 233 -0.17 1.96 6.32
N TYR A 234 -1.00 2.53 5.45
CA TYR A 234 -2.29 3.15 5.74
C TYR A 234 -3.43 2.14 5.66
N SER A 235 -3.26 1.00 6.35
CA SER A 235 -4.16 -0.15 6.26
C SER A 235 -5.61 0.13 6.67
N LEU A 236 -5.84 1.19 7.46
CA LEU A 236 -7.15 1.55 8.01
C LEU A 236 -7.75 2.75 7.31
N ARG A 237 -6.98 3.83 7.12
CA ARG A 237 -7.48 5.17 6.80
C ARG A 237 -8.56 5.60 7.82
N SER A 238 -9.59 6.35 7.43
CA SER A 238 -10.67 6.74 8.35
C SER A 238 -11.57 5.56 8.73
N MET A 239 -12.38 5.74 9.77
CA MET A 239 -13.30 4.71 10.26
C MET A 239 -14.27 4.22 9.18
N ARG A 240 -14.81 5.14 8.38
CA ARG A 240 -15.74 4.79 7.29
C ARG A 240 -15.01 4.17 6.09
N GLU A 241 -13.82 4.65 5.74
CA GLU A 241 -12.98 4.02 4.71
C GLU A 241 -12.65 2.56 5.10
N PHE A 242 -12.34 2.32 6.38
CA PHE A 242 -12.17 0.97 6.91
C PHE A 242 -13.46 0.15 6.88
N ALA A 243 -14.61 0.72 7.21
CA ALA A 243 -15.89 0.02 7.16
C ALA A 243 -16.25 -0.41 5.71
N VAL A 244 -15.98 0.44 4.70
CA VAL A 244 -16.10 0.08 3.28
C VAL A 244 -15.14 -1.07 2.92
N LYS A 245 -13.87 -0.98 3.36
CA LYS A 245 -12.86 -2.05 3.17
C LYS A 245 -13.31 -3.37 3.84
N ALA A 246 -13.89 -3.28 5.03
CA ALA A 246 -14.38 -4.44 5.79
C ALA A 246 -15.53 -5.15 5.10
N ASP A 247 -16.43 -4.41 4.42
CA ASP A 247 -17.50 -5.01 3.64
C ASP A 247 -17.00 -5.70 2.36
N ARG A 248 -15.99 -5.11 1.70
CA ARG A 248 -15.34 -5.71 0.54
C ARG A 248 -14.61 -7.03 0.87
N GLY A 249 -14.05 -7.12 2.07
CA GLY A 249 -13.11 -8.16 2.47
C GLY A 249 -11.68 -7.94 1.93
N LEU A 250 -10.74 -8.80 2.34
CA LEU A 250 -9.36 -8.73 1.87
C LEU A 250 -9.20 -9.34 0.48
N PRO A 251 -8.37 -8.78 -0.42
CA PRO A 251 -8.15 -9.31 -1.77
C PRO A 251 -7.78 -10.80 -1.82
N ASN A 252 -7.10 -11.30 -0.78
CA ASN A 252 -6.61 -12.70 -0.70
C ASN A 252 -7.42 -13.62 0.20
N HIS A 253 -8.28 -13.07 1.05
CA HIS A 253 -9.06 -13.81 2.04
C HIS A 253 -10.46 -13.22 2.14
N MET A 254 -11.26 -13.42 1.08
CA MET A 254 -12.61 -12.85 0.98
C MET A 254 -13.59 -13.37 2.03
N THR A 255 -13.30 -14.52 2.66
CA THR A 255 -14.11 -15.08 3.75
C THR A 255 -13.66 -14.62 5.14
N LYS A 256 -12.50 -13.95 5.26
CA LYS A 256 -12.02 -13.42 6.54
C LYS A 256 -12.73 -12.09 6.76
N ILE A 257 -13.67 -12.09 7.71
CA ILE A 257 -14.27 -10.86 8.24
C ILE A 257 -13.13 -10.08 8.91
N ILE A 258 -12.86 -8.88 8.43
CA ILE A 258 -11.99 -7.93 9.13
C ILE A 258 -12.88 -6.99 9.94
N GLY A 259 -12.61 -6.89 11.24
CA GLY A 259 -13.44 -6.12 12.17
C GLY A 259 -12.61 -5.39 13.19
N VAL A 260 -13.12 -5.32 14.42
CA VAL A 260 -12.51 -4.59 15.52
C VAL A 260 -11.11 -5.13 15.88
N ASP A 261 -10.89 -6.44 15.77
CA ASP A 261 -9.59 -7.08 15.98
C ASP A 261 -8.52 -6.51 15.03
N TYR A 262 -8.84 -6.43 13.73
CA TYR A 262 -7.94 -5.87 12.73
C TYR A 262 -7.62 -4.41 13.01
N TRP A 263 -8.63 -3.63 13.42
CA TRP A 263 -8.48 -2.23 13.78
C TRP A 263 -7.56 -2.03 14.98
N VAL A 264 -7.79 -2.75 16.08
CA VAL A 264 -7.01 -2.60 17.32
C VAL A 264 -5.53 -2.95 17.11
N GLU A 265 -5.23 -3.94 16.27
CA GLU A 265 -3.85 -4.30 15.96
C GLU A 265 -3.10 -3.26 15.09
N ARG A 266 -3.82 -2.33 14.44
CA ARG A 266 -3.26 -1.45 13.39
C ARG A 266 -3.50 0.04 13.58
N ASN A 267 -4.43 0.45 14.45
CA ASN A 267 -4.80 1.86 14.64
C ASN A 267 -3.83 2.58 15.57
N TRP A 268 -2.61 2.78 15.11
CA TRP A 268 -1.56 3.41 15.89
C TRP A 268 -1.51 4.92 15.64
N ASN A 269 -2.01 5.68 16.61
CA ASN A 269 -2.00 7.15 16.59
C ASN A 269 -1.01 7.71 17.63
N THR A 270 0.09 7.01 17.86
CA THR A 270 0.97 7.23 19.03
C THR A 270 1.99 8.32 18.80
N GLU A 271 2.59 8.39 17.61
CA GLU A 271 3.64 9.36 17.27
C GLU A 271 3.25 10.15 16.03
N GLU A 272 3.49 11.47 16.07
CA GLU A 272 3.48 12.28 14.86
C GLU A 272 4.63 11.86 13.94
N ASN A 273 4.31 11.60 12.68
CA ASN A 273 5.23 11.10 11.67
C ASN A 273 4.99 11.78 10.33
N THR A 274 5.82 12.79 10.09
CA THR A 274 5.75 13.69 8.93
C THR A 274 6.83 13.42 7.90
N ARG A 275 7.53 12.27 8.00
CA ARG A 275 8.68 11.94 7.13
C ARG A 275 8.35 11.91 5.64
N ILE A 276 7.09 11.60 5.30
CA ILE A 276 6.63 11.54 3.92
C ILE A 276 6.28 12.92 3.33
N LEU A 277 6.03 13.93 4.20
CA LEU A 277 5.53 15.24 3.77
C LEU A 277 6.40 15.94 2.71
N PRO A 278 7.75 15.93 2.79
CA PRO A 278 8.59 16.56 1.77
C PRO A 278 8.40 16.00 0.35
N GLN A 279 7.85 14.78 0.21
CA GLN A 279 7.63 14.14 -1.09
C GLN A 279 6.22 14.40 -1.66
N LEU A 280 5.32 14.97 -0.87
CA LEU A 280 3.92 15.11 -1.25
C LEU A 280 3.67 16.22 -2.28
N GLU A 281 4.49 17.27 -2.31
CA GLU A 281 4.38 18.30 -3.35
C GLU A 281 4.59 17.70 -4.76
N ALA A 282 5.65 16.89 -4.93
CA ALA A 282 5.90 16.19 -6.18
C ALA A 282 4.80 15.15 -6.49
N THR A 283 4.26 14.49 -5.46
CA THR A 283 3.15 13.54 -5.59
C THR A 283 1.91 14.23 -6.15
N GLU A 284 1.53 15.37 -5.59
CA GLU A 284 0.35 16.14 -5.98
C GLU A 284 0.50 16.74 -7.38
N ALA A 285 1.71 17.20 -7.73
CA ALA A 285 2.00 17.65 -9.08
C ALA A 285 1.79 16.54 -10.13
N VAL A 286 2.28 15.32 -9.86
CA VAL A 286 2.05 14.16 -10.74
C VAL A 286 0.57 13.79 -10.77
N LEU A 287 -0.12 13.78 -9.63
CA LEU A 287 -1.55 13.49 -9.57
C LEU A 287 -2.37 14.48 -10.41
N ALA A 288 -2.05 15.78 -10.30
CA ALA A 288 -2.70 16.82 -11.09
C ALA A 288 -2.47 16.62 -12.60
N ASP A 289 -1.25 16.28 -13.00
CA ASP A 289 -0.91 15.97 -14.41
C ASP A 289 -1.68 14.76 -14.95
N LEU A 290 -1.76 13.67 -14.18
CA LEU A 290 -2.55 12.50 -14.56
C LEU A 290 -4.04 12.84 -14.75
N LEU A 291 -4.59 13.75 -13.93
CA LEU A 291 -5.97 14.20 -14.02
C LEU A 291 -6.22 15.20 -15.16
N CYS A 292 -5.19 15.73 -15.81
CA CYS A 292 -5.34 16.49 -17.05
C CYS A 292 -5.79 15.61 -18.22
N ASN A 293 -5.54 14.29 -18.17
CA ASN A 293 -6.07 13.35 -19.16
C ASN A 293 -7.56 13.05 -18.87
N ASP A 294 -8.42 13.34 -19.84
CA ASP A 294 -9.88 13.20 -19.70
C ASP A 294 -10.33 11.76 -19.42
N ASN A 295 -9.72 10.76 -20.07
CA ASN A 295 -10.07 9.35 -19.88
C ASN A 295 -9.71 8.91 -18.45
N ILE A 296 -8.52 9.27 -17.97
CA ILE A 296 -8.07 8.97 -16.60
C ILE A 296 -8.98 9.66 -15.58
N ARG A 297 -9.25 10.96 -15.77
CA ARG A 297 -10.09 11.74 -14.85
C ARG A 297 -11.51 11.19 -14.75
N GLN A 298 -12.12 10.86 -15.89
CA GLN A 298 -13.48 10.30 -15.91
C GLN A 298 -13.53 8.91 -15.27
N ALA A 299 -12.58 8.03 -15.60
CA ALA A 299 -12.52 6.69 -15.00
C ALA A 299 -12.25 6.75 -13.49
N TYR A 300 -11.41 7.68 -13.04
CA TYR A 300 -11.19 7.92 -11.62
C TYR A 300 -12.45 8.42 -10.90
N GLN A 301 -13.20 9.33 -11.53
CA GLN A 301 -14.46 9.82 -10.96
C GLN A 301 -15.48 8.68 -10.77
N VAL A 302 -15.58 7.75 -11.72
CA VAL A 302 -16.44 6.55 -11.58
C VAL A 302 -16.05 5.74 -10.34
N CYS A 303 -14.75 5.55 -10.10
CA CYS A 303 -14.25 4.85 -8.91
C CYS A 303 -14.61 5.58 -7.62
N LEU A 304 -14.49 6.91 -7.62
CA LEU A 304 -14.83 7.74 -6.48
C LEU A 304 -16.34 7.73 -6.19
N ASP A 305 -17.17 7.84 -7.23
CA ASP A 305 -18.63 7.79 -7.11
C ASP A 305 -19.09 6.45 -6.56
N HIS A 306 -18.48 5.35 -7.03
CA HIS A 306 -18.73 4.02 -6.48
C HIS A 306 -18.35 3.95 -4.99
N TYR A 307 -17.19 4.47 -4.59
CA TYR A 307 -16.82 4.57 -3.17
C TYR A 307 -17.85 5.36 -2.37
N LEU A 308 -18.26 6.54 -2.84
CA LEU A 308 -19.22 7.41 -2.14
C LEU A 308 -20.61 6.76 -2.02
N MET A 309 -21.03 6.01 -3.04
CA MET A 309 -22.26 5.21 -2.98
C MET A 309 -22.16 4.14 -1.88
N ARG A 310 -21.03 3.43 -1.82
CA ARG A 310 -20.78 2.38 -0.81
C ARG A 310 -20.69 2.95 0.60
N ASP A 311 -20.07 4.11 0.77
CA ASP A 311 -20.02 4.84 2.04
C ASP A 311 -21.43 5.20 2.52
N ARG A 312 -22.25 5.83 1.67
CA ARG A 312 -23.66 6.16 2.01
C ARG A 312 -24.49 4.92 2.38
N ALA A 313 -24.23 3.78 1.73
CA ALA A 313 -24.92 2.53 2.03
C ALA A 313 -24.62 2.00 3.46
N LEU A 314 -23.49 2.39 4.07
CA LEU A 314 -23.17 2.02 5.45
C LEU A 314 -24.19 2.56 6.44
N ASP A 315 -24.80 3.72 6.16
CA ASP A 315 -25.79 4.36 7.04
C ASP A 315 -27.15 3.64 7.03
N LEU A 316 -27.34 2.66 6.15
CA LEU A 316 -28.54 1.81 6.07
C LEU A 316 -28.29 0.41 6.67
N ASP A 317 -27.04 0.07 7.00
CA ASP A 317 -26.66 -1.22 7.58
C ASP A 317 -26.37 -1.09 9.08
N LEU A 318 -27.25 -1.67 9.91
CA LEU A 318 -27.12 -1.66 11.37
C LEU A 318 -25.80 -2.28 11.87
N GLN A 319 -25.26 -3.28 11.19
CA GLN A 319 -23.98 -3.88 11.58
C GLN A 319 -22.82 -2.92 11.30
N LYS A 320 -22.87 -2.17 10.19
CA LYS A 320 -21.84 -1.19 9.84
C LYS A 320 -21.92 0.05 10.72
N ILE A 321 -23.12 0.54 11.02
CA ILE A 321 -23.32 1.62 12.01
C ILE A 321 -22.71 1.21 13.35
N ARG A 322 -22.97 -0.02 13.82
CA ARG A 322 -22.38 -0.53 15.06
C ARG A 322 -20.86 -0.63 14.98
N LEU A 323 -20.31 -1.10 13.86
CA LEU A 323 -18.87 -1.18 13.66
C LEU A 323 -18.25 0.21 13.76
N ILE A 324 -18.69 1.20 12.96
CA ILE A 324 -18.15 2.57 12.97
C ILE A 324 -18.19 3.16 14.38
N TRP A 325 -19.30 2.99 15.10
CA TRP A 325 -19.43 3.40 16.49
C TRP A 325 -18.35 2.78 17.39
N GLN A 326 -18.13 1.46 17.29
CA GLN A 326 -17.08 0.77 18.05
C GLN A 326 -15.68 1.29 17.72
N LEU A 327 -15.39 1.55 16.44
CA LEU A 327 -14.11 2.10 16.01
C LEU A 327 -13.87 3.50 16.60
N GLY A 328 -14.90 4.33 16.64
CA GLY A 328 -14.85 5.66 17.26
C GLY A 328 -14.48 5.60 18.74
N LEU A 329 -15.16 4.74 19.50
CA LEU A 329 -14.86 4.54 20.93
C LEU A 329 -13.41 4.09 21.16
N LEU A 330 -12.89 3.23 20.29
CA LEU A 330 -11.53 2.70 20.39
C LEU A 330 -10.44 3.69 19.95
N SER A 331 -10.78 4.70 19.16
CA SER A 331 -9.80 5.66 18.64
C SER A 331 -9.47 6.77 19.63
N GLU A 332 -10.42 7.12 20.48
CA GLU A 332 -10.30 8.26 21.39
C GLU A 332 -10.13 7.87 22.86
N ASN A 333 -10.31 6.57 23.20
CA ASN A 333 -10.23 6.02 24.56
C ASN A 333 -10.99 6.87 25.60
N ARG A 334 -12.09 7.52 25.18
CA ARG A 334 -12.91 8.44 25.98
C ARG A 334 -14.33 7.92 26.11
N LEU A 335 -15.03 8.38 27.16
CA LEU A 335 -16.47 8.16 27.27
C LEU A 335 -17.18 8.87 26.10
N PRO A 336 -18.17 8.22 25.46
CA PRO A 336 -18.96 8.88 24.42
C PRO A 336 -19.71 10.07 25.03
N SER A 337 -19.70 11.19 24.33
CA SER A 337 -20.48 12.35 24.75
C SER A 337 -21.98 12.07 24.61
N ARG A 338 -22.82 12.90 25.22
CA ARG A 338 -24.28 12.81 25.02
C ARG A 338 -24.67 12.97 23.54
N ASP A 339 -23.94 13.78 22.80
CA ASP A 339 -24.24 14.02 21.39
C ASP A 339 -23.81 12.85 20.50
N ASP A 340 -22.70 12.19 20.83
CA ASP A 340 -22.28 10.94 20.19
C ASP A 340 -23.37 9.86 20.36
N VAL A 341 -23.87 9.68 21.59
CA VAL A 341 -24.93 8.71 21.90
C VAL A 341 -26.23 9.04 21.16
N LYS A 342 -26.63 10.32 21.13
CA LYS A 342 -27.82 10.75 20.37
C LYS A 342 -27.67 10.48 18.88
N ARG A 343 -26.52 10.79 18.29
CA ARG A 343 -26.22 10.55 16.87
C ARG A 343 -26.37 9.07 16.54
N TYR A 344 -25.75 8.21 17.34
CA TYR A 344 -25.82 6.75 17.17
C TYR A 344 -27.26 6.20 17.27
N ILE A 345 -28.02 6.61 18.28
CA ILE A 345 -29.43 6.18 18.43
C ILE A 345 -30.27 6.64 17.24
N ASN A 346 -30.08 7.88 16.78
CA ASN A 346 -30.80 8.41 15.62
C ASN A 346 -30.48 7.64 14.35
N GLN A 347 -29.20 7.37 14.06
CA GLN A 347 -28.78 6.57 12.90
C GLN A 347 -29.41 5.17 12.92
N GLN A 348 -29.42 4.48 14.07
CA GLN A 348 -30.09 3.18 14.18
C GLN A 348 -31.59 3.25 13.92
N ASN A 349 -32.27 4.28 14.43
CA ASN A 349 -33.70 4.44 14.23
C ASN A 349 -34.04 4.71 12.76
N VAL A 350 -33.20 5.47 12.04
CA VAL A 350 -33.34 5.67 10.59
C VAL A 350 -33.15 4.35 9.85
N ALA A 351 -32.05 3.64 10.08
CA ALA A 351 -31.77 2.38 9.40
C ALA A 351 -32.87 1.31 9.65
N ARG A 352 -33.38 1.20 10.89
CA ARG A 352 -34.50 0.29 11.21
C ARG A 352 -35.77 0.62 10.44
N LYS A 353 -36.10 1.91 10.28
CA LYS A 353 -37.29 2.32 9.51
C LYS A 353 -37.14 1.99 8.03
N SER A 354 -35.94 2.15 7.47
CA SER A 354 -35.68 1.79 6.07
C SER A 354 -35.84 0.28 5.82
N GLN A 355 -35.37 -0.57 6.74
CA GLN A 355 -35.52 -2.04 6.64
C GLN A 355 -36.95 -2.56 6.80
N ILE A 356 -37.87 -1.77 7.35
CA ILE A 356 -39.29 -2.15 7.52
C ILE A 356 -40.11 -1.81 6.26
N ASN A 357 -39.61 -0.91 5.40
CA ASN A 357 -40.30 -0.42 4.21
C ASN A 357 -39.86 -1.12 2.91
N GLU A 358 -38.93 -2.08 3.00
CA GLU A 358 -38.54 -3.03 1.94
C GLU A 358 -39.19 -4.39 2.21
#